data_AF-A0A2V7WMT3-F1
#
_entry.id   AF-A0A2V7WMT3-F1
#
_cell.length_a   1.000
_cell.length_b   1.000
_cell.length_c   1.000
_cell.angle_alpha   90.00
_cell.angle_beta   90.00
_cell.angle_gamma   90.00
#
_symmetry.space_group_name_H-M   'P 1'
#
loop_
_entity.id
_entity.type
_entity.pdbx_description
1 polymer ?
#
loop_
_entity_poly.entity_id
_entity_poly.type
_entity_poly.pdbx_seq_one_letter_code
_entity_poly.pdbx_strand_id
1 'polypeptide(L)'
;MMRRFAAALLALAIAACAATQPATRPVAAKLPPPPPTEVRPVTETVQGVVITDPYRWLEDQTSTETRAWIERENSYTDSVLNSLPDKQRFAKRIESLLNTDQLGAPVIRGGRYFFTTLLNLHAGERDWTGHPAHRSCPDESEAHDERRAGGRQRRRKDAGVLRSGGRGG
;
A
#
# COMPACT_ATOMS: atom_id res chain seq x y z
N MET A 1 38.97 -49.61 -21.99
CA MET A 1 37.94 -48.90 -22.77
C MET A 1 37.00 -47.99 -21.97
N MET A 2 37.11 -47.86 -20.63
CA MET A 2 36.15 -47.08 -19.82
C MET A 2 36.56 -45.64 -19.46
N ARG A 3 37.77 -45.19 -19.82
CA ARG A 3 38.28 -43.84 -19.47
C ARG A 3 37.88 -42.72 -20.42
N ARG A 4 37.31 -43.05 -21.59
CA ARG A 4 36.88 -42.07 -22.60
C ARG A 4 35.43 -41.60 -22.41
N PHE A 5 34.62 -42.36 -21.67
CA PHE A 5 33.22 -42.00 -21.39
C PHE A 5 33.06 -41.05 -20.19
N ALA A 6 34.02 -41.04 -19.26
CA ALA A 6 33.99 -40.13 -18.11
C ALA A 6 34.23 -38.66 -18.50
N ALA A 7 35.03 -38.41 -19.54
CA ALA A 7 35.30 -37.04 -20.03
C ALA A 7 34.11 -36.43 -20.79
N ALA A 8 33.29 -37.25 -21.46
CA ALA A 8 32.12 -36.79 -22.20
C ALA A 8 30.95 -36.39 -21.27
N LEU A 9 30.79 -37.06 -20.14
CA LEU A 9 29.77 -36.73 -19.14
C LEU A 9 30.14 -35.49 -18.30
N LEU A 10 31.44 -35.23 -18.09
CA LEU A 10 31.91 -34.03 -17.40
C LEU A 10 31.77 -32.76 -18.28
N ALA A 11 31.93 -32.89 -19.60
CA ALA A 11 31.73 -31.76 -20.53
C ALA A 11 30.25 -31.35 -20.66
N LEU A 12 29.31 -32.29 -20.52
CA LEU A 12 27.87 -31.98 -20.60
C LEU A 12 27.35 -31.24 -19.35
N ALA A 13 27.96 -31.47 -18.18
CA ALA A 13 27.61 -30.76 -16.94
C ALA A 13 28.08 -29.29 -16.92
N ILE A 14 29.19 -28.98 -17.59
CA ILE A 14 29.73 -27.61 -17.65
C ILE A 14 28.95 -26.73 -18.65
N ALA A 15 28.39 -27.32 -19.72
CA ALA A 15 27.56 -26.60 -20.69
C ALA A 15 26.19 -26.15 -20.11
N ALA A 16 25.66 -26.85 -19.09
CA ALA A 16 24.40 -26.49 -18.45
C ALA A 16 24.50 -25.27 -17.50
N CYS A 17 25.72 -24.89 -17.09
CA CYS A 17 25.95 -23.77 -16.17
C CYS A 17 26.18 -22.42 -16.90
N ALA A 18 26.41 -22.45 -18.22
CA ALA A 18 26.65 -21.23 -19.01
C ALA A 18 25.39 -20.53 -19.53
N ALA A 19 24.19 -21.13 -19.34
CA ALA A 19 22.93 -20.59 -19.85
C ALA A 19 22.13 -19.77 -18.82
N THR A 20 22.62 -19.61 -17.59
CA THR A 20 21.99 -18.72 -16.60
C THR A 20 22.50 -17.30 -16.77
N GLN A 21 22.14 -16.68 -17.89
CA GLN A 21 22.28 -15.23 -18.00
C GLN A 21 21.28 -14.60 -17.01
N PRO A 22 21.71 -13.77 -16.05
CA PRO A 22 20.77 -12.91 -15.35
C PRO A 22 20.10 -12.05 -16.42
N ALA A 23 18.77 -12.08 -16.49
CA ALA A 23 18.02 -11.21 -17.37
C ALA A 23 18.30 -9.75 -16.96
N THR A 24 19.29 -9.12 -17.58
CA THR A 24 19.53 -7.69 -17.49
C THR A 24 18.34 -7.02 -18.17
N ARG A 25 17.29 -6.73 -17.39
CA ARG A 25 16.13 -6.01 -17.87
C ARG A 25 16.59 -4.61 -18.28
N PRO A 26 16.25 -4.12 -19.49
CA PRO A 26 16.60 -2.77 -19.89
C PRO A 26 15.94 -1.79 -18.91
N VAL A 27 16.78 -1.06 -18.16
CA VAL A 27 16.37 0.03 -17.28
C VAL A 27 16.40 1.30 -18.12
N ALA A 28 15.22 1.69 -18.60
CA ALA A 28 14.78 3.05 -18.93
C ALA A 28 13.85 3.02 -20.15
N ALA A 29 12.57 2.72 -19.91
CA ALA A 29 11.54 3.11 -20.86
C ALA A 29 11.41 4.64 -20.81
N LYS A 30 11.53 5.32 -21.96
CA LYS A 30 11.30 6.76 -22.05
C LYS A 30 9.82 7.02 -21.76
N LEU A 31 9.53 7.71 -20.66
CA LEU A 31 8.16 8.03 -20.26
C LEU A 31 7.53 9.07 -21.20
N PRO A 32 6.22 9.01 -21.45
CA PRO A 32 5.51 10.11 -22.09
C PRO A 32 5.60 11.37 -21.22
N PRO A 33 5.58 12.58 -21.80
CA PRO A 33 5.55 13.81 -21.01
C PRO A 33 4.28 13.87 -20.15
N PRO A 34 4.35 14.48 -18.94
CA PRO A 34 3.18 14.68 -18.10
C PRO A 34 2.19 15.66 -18.75
N PRO A 35 0.91 15.64 -18.33
CA PRO A 35 -0.06 16.61 -18.82
C PRO A 35 0.37 18.04 -18.44
N PRO A 36 0.13 19.04 -19.31
CA PRO A 36 0.49 20.41 -19.01
C PRO A 36 -0.39 20.99 -17.90
N THR A 37 0.20 21.84 -17.06
CA THR A 37 -0.48 22.56 -15.98
C THR A 37 -0.56 24.05 -16.31
N GLU A 38 -1.74 24.63 -16.16
CA GLU A 38 -1.96 26.05 -16.40
C GLU A 38 -1.28 26.91 -15.32
N VAL A 39 -0.63 27.98 -15.78
CA VAL A 39 0.07 28.95 -14.92
C VAL A 39 -0.81 30.19 -14.76
N ARG A 40 -1.22 30.48 -13.52
CA ARG A 40 -2.02 31.66 -13.14
C ARG A 40 -1.30 32.42 -12.02
N PRO A 41 -0.36 33.33 -12.36
CA PRO A 41 0.45 34.05 -11.37
C PRO A 41 -0.40 34.87 -10.39
N VAL A 42 -0.32 34.54 -9.11
CA VAL A 42 -0.83 35.35 -8.01
C VAL A 42 0.36 35.87 -7.20
N THR A 43 0.49 37.19 -7.07
CA THR A 43 1.60 37.81 -6.35
C THR A 43 1.11 38.48 -5.07
N GLU A 44 1.75 38.17 -3.95
CA GLU A 44 1.43 38.69 -2.63
C GLU A 44 2.69 39.21 -1.93
N THR A 45 2.53 40.16 -1.01
CA THR A 45 3.64 40.62 -0.16
C THR A 45 3.45 40.09 1.25
N VAL A 46 4.30 39.15 1.66
CA VAL A 46 4.28 38.52 2.98
C VAL A 46 5.47 39.03 3.79
N GLN A 47 5.21 39.72 4.91
CA GLN A 47 6.26 40.29 5.77
C GLN A 47 7.28 41.17 5.02
N GLY A 48 6.80 41.91 4.01
CA GLY A 48 7.63 42.77 3.18
C GLY A 48 8.36 42.06 2.02
N VAL A 49 8.17 40.75 1.86
CA VAL A 49 8.74 39.95 0.77
C VAL A 49 7.67 39.70 -0.30
N VAL A 50 7.98 40.04 -1.55
CA VAL A 50 7.11 39.75 -2.71
C VAL A 50 7.27 38.29 -3.12
N ILE A 51 6.18 37.54 -3.14
CA ILE A 51 6.12 36.11 -3.49
C ILE A 51 5.08 35.92 -4.59
N THR A 52 5.45 35.22 -5.67
CA THR A 52 4.52 34.84 -6.75
C THR A 52 4.25 33.35 -6.70
N ASP A 53 2.98 32.99 -6.58
CA ASP A 53 2.47 31.63 -6.63
C ASP A 53 1.67 31.42 -7.93
N PRO A 54 2.26 30.78 -8.96
CA PRO A 54 1.59 30.52 -10.24
C PRO A 54 0.53 29.42 -10.20
N TYR A 55 0.43 28.66 -9.10
CA TYR A 55 -0.42 27.48 -9.01
C TYR A 55 -1.42 27.53 -7.85
N ARG A 56 -1.64 28.71 -7.26
CA ARG A 56 -2.58 28.94 -6.16
C ARG A 56 -3.97 28.34 -6.40
N TRP A 57 -4.43 28.35 -7.64
CA TRP A 57 -5.73 27.80 -8.02
C TRP A 57 -5.88 26.29 -7.74
N LEU A 58 -4.77 25.53 -7.72
CA LEU A 58 -4.76 24.10 -7.38
C LEU A 58 -5.02 23.82 -5.89
N GLU A 59 -4.98 24.84 -5.01
CA GLU A 59 -5.22 24.65 -3.59
C GLU A 59 -6.71 24.38 -3.27
N ASP A 60 -7.63 24.87 -4.12
CA ASP A 60 -9.06 24.60 -3.96
C ASP A 60 -9.43 23.22 -4.51
N GLN A 61 -9.49 22.23 -3.62
CA GLN A 61 -9.84 20.84 -3.94
C GLN A 61 -11.32 20.64 -4.35
N THR A 62 -12.17 21.62 -4.09
CA THR A 62 -13.60 21.55 -4.43
C THR A 62 -13.91 22.14 -5.80
N SER A 63 -12.99 22.93 -6.36
CA SER A 63 -13.15 23.52 -7.69
C SER A 63 -13.22 22.44 -8.78
N THR A 64 -14.06 22.69 -9.79
CA THR A 64 -14.17 21.82 -10.96
C THR A 64 -12.85 21.73 -11.72
N GLU A 65 -12.09 22.82 -11.79
CA GLU A 65 -10.82 22.89 -12.51
C GLU A 65 -9.74 22.03 -11.84
N THR A 66 -9.58 22.16 -10.52
CA THR A 66 -8.60 21.37 -9.75
C THR A 66 -8.94 19.90 -9.81
N ARG A 67 -10.23 19.53 -9.68
CA ARG A 67 -10.67 18.14 -9.82
C ARG A 67 -10.37 17.57 -11.21
N ALA A 68 -10.62 18.35 -12.26
CA ALA A 68 -10.28 17.94 -13.62
C ALA A 68 -8.77 17.80 -13.83
N TRP A 69 -7.96 18.64 -13.17
CA TRP A 69 -6.50 18.52 -13.19
C TRP A 69 -6.02 17.25 -12.46
N ILE A 70 -6.54 16.98 -11.25
CA ILE A 70 -6.24 15.77 -10.47
C ILE A 70 -6.53 14.51 -11.30
N GLU A 71 -7.67 14.46 -11.97
CA GLU A 71 -8.05 13.30 -12.79
C GLU A 71 -7.04 13.06 -13.93
N ARG A 72 -6.58 14.13 -14.59
CA ARG A 72 -5.56 14.00 -15.66
C ARG A 72 -4.22 13.50 -15.12
N GLU A 73 -3.78 13.99 -13.97
CA GLU A 73 -2.54 13.57 -13.33
C GLU A 73 -2.61 12.13 -12.80
N ASN A 74 -3.75 11.74 -12.22
CA ASN A 74 -3.99 10.36 -11.80
C ASN A 74 -3.99 9.42 -12.99
N SER A 75 -4.68 9.78 -14.08
CA SER A 75 -4.71 8.97 -15.31
C SER A 75 -3.31 8.81 -15.92
N TYR A 76 -2.53 9.88 -15.96
CA TYR A 76 -1.12 9.80 -16.39
C TYR A 76 -0.30 8.89 -15.49
N THR A 77 -0.41 9.06 -14.17
CA THR A 77 0.30 8.24 -13.17
C THR A 77 -0.06 6.77 -13.31
N ASP A 78 -1.35 6.44 -13.45
CA ASP A 78 -1.81 5.09 -13.65
C ASP A 78 -1.30 4.50 -14.96
N SER A 79 -1.27 5.27 -16.05
CA SER A 79 -0.71 4.80 -17.33
C SER A 79 0.76 4.39 -17.18
N VAL A 80 1.54 5.18 -16.43
CA VAL A 80 2.96 4.92 -16.17
C VAL A 80 3.12 3.72 -15.25
N LEU A 81 2.43 3.71 -14.10
CA LEU A 81 2.61 2.65 -13.10
C LEU A 81 2.05 1.31 -13.55
N ASN A 82 0.94 1.28 -14.30
CA ASN A 82 0.36 0.05 -14.84
C ASN A 82 1.22 -0.57 -15.94
N SER A 83 2.08 0.22 -16.60
CA SER A 83 3.06 -0.31 -17.56
C SER A 83 4.20 -1.09 -16.89
N LEU A 84 4.38 -0.96 -15.58
CA LEU A 84 5.48 -1.62 -14.86
C LEU A 84 5.17 -3.12 -14.69
N PRO A 85 5.98 -4.03 -15.26
CA PRO A 85 5.69 -5.46 -15.29
C PRO A 85 5.65 -6.10 -13.89
N ASP A 86 6.31 -5.49 -12.91
CA ASP A 86 6.45 -6.03 -11.57
C ASP A 86 5.49 -5.41 -10.54
N LYS A 87 4.66 -4.42 -10.91
CA LYS A 87 3.77 -3.70 -9.97
C LYS A 87 2.91 -4.68 -9.15
N GLN A 88 2.27 -5.64 -9.83
CA GLN A 88 1.42 -6.63 -9.16
C GLN A 88 2.20 -7.60 -8.25
N ARG A 89 3.44 -7.95 -8.61
CA ARG A 89 4.28 -8.84 -7.78
C ARG A 89 4.61 -8.16 -6.45
N PHE A 90 4.99 -6.88 -6.49
CA PHE A 90 5.29 -6.12 -5.29
C PHE A 90 4.04 -5.89 -4.44
N ALA A 91 2.91 -5.54 -5.05
CA ALA A 91 1.64 -5.36 -4.34
C ALA A 91 1.28 -6.62 -3.53
N LYS A 92 1.29 -7.80 -4.17
CA LYS A 92 1.01 -9.08 -3.50
C LYS A 92 2.00 -9.40 -2.37
N ARG A 93 3.29 -9.10 -2.57
CA ARG A 93 4.31 -9.37 -1.55
C ARG A 93 4.14 -8.47 -0.33
N ILE A 94 3.89 -7.18 -0.54
CA ILE A 94 3.64 -6.22 0.54
C ILE A 94 2.37 -6.60 1.30
N GLU A 95 1.30 -6.94 0.58
CA GLU A 95 0.06 -7.41 1.20
C GLU A 95 0.28 -8.66 2.07
N SER A 96 1.01 -9.66 1.57
CA SER A 96 1.35 -10.85 2.35
C SER A 96 2.14 -10.53 3.64
N LEU A 97 3.00 -9.51 3.62
CA LEU A 97 3.78 -9.11 4.78
C LEU A 97 2.97 -8.30 5.79
N LEU A 98 2.02 -7.50 5.32
CA LEU A 98 1.18 -6.65 6.17
C LEU A 98 -0.04 -7.39 6.72
N ASN A 99 -0.47 -8.48 6.08
CA ASN A 99 -1.61 -9.29 6.52
C ASN A 99 -1.24 -10.21 7.69
N THR A 100 -0.89 -9.61 8.82
CA THR A 100 -0.63 -10.30 10.08
C THR A 100 -1.35 -9.57 11.20
N ASP A 101 -1.92 -10.33 12.14
CA ASP A 101 -2.55 -9.75 13.33
C ASP A 101 -1.50 -9.14 14.24
N GLN A 102 -1.80 -7.95 14.78
CA GLN A 102 -0.90 -7.27 15.70
C GLN A 102 -1.43 -7.33 17.12
N LEU A 103 -0.53 -7.63 18.05
CA LEU A 103 -0.78 -7.60 19.49
C LEU A 103 -0.10 -6.37 20.09
N GLY A 104 -0.89 -5.51 20.74
CA GLY A 104 -0.38 -4.40 21.53
C GLY A 104 0.26 -4.88 22.83
N ALA A 105 1.11 -4.03 23.41
CA ALA A 105 1.76 -4.33 24.68
C ALA A 105 0.72 -4.63 25.78
N PRO A 106 0.95 -5.66 26.61
CA PRO A 106 0.02 -6.01 27.68
C PRO A 106 0.06 -4.97 28.80
N VAL A 107 -1.11 -4.67 29.36
CA VAL A 107 -1.29 -3.83 30.55
C VAL A 107 -1.87 -4.67 31.67
N ILE A 108 -1.27 -4.58 32.86
CA ILE A 108 -1.73 -5.30 34.05
C ILE A 108 -2.73 -4.42 34.82
N ARG A 109 -3.91 -4.96 35.13
CA ARG A 109 -4.91 -4.34 36.01
C ARG A 109 -5.56 -5.39 36.91
N GLY A 110 -5.46 -5.20 38.23
CA GLY A 110 -6.04 -6.12 39.22
C GLY A 110 -5.62 -7.57 39.04
N GLY A 111 -4.34 -7.83 38.79
CA GLY A 111 -3.78 -9.18 38.58
C GLY A 111 -4.11 -9.83 37.23
N ARG A 112 -4.72 -9.10 36.30
CA ARG A 112 -5.07 -9.61 34.95
C ARG A 112 -4.33 -8.86 33.86
N TYR A 113 -3.99 -9.57 32.79
CA TYR A 113 -3.40 -9.02 31.56
C TYR A 113 -4.49 -8.60 30.58
N PHE A 114 -4.35 -7.40 30.05
CA PHE A 114 -5.19 -6.87 28.98
C PHE A 114 -4.29 -6.46 27.82
N PHE A 115 -4.64 -6.86 26.60
CA PHE A 115 -3.94 -6.45 25.39
C PHE A 115 -4.95 -6.06 24.32
N THR A 116 -4.55 -5.18 23.42
CA THR A 116 -5.32 -4.83 22.23
C THR A 116 -4.85 -5.70 21.08
N THR A 117 -5.78 -6.20 20.27
CA THR A 117 -5.45 -6.85 19.00
C THR A 117 -6.00 -6.01 17.86
N LEU A 118 -5.18 -5.75 16.86
CA LEU A 118 -5.62 -5.29 15.56
C LEU A 118 -5.77 -6.52 14.69
N LEU A 119 -7.02 -6.89 14.42
CA LEU A 119 -7.36 -8.00 13.56
C LEU A 119 -7.42 -7.50 12.12
N ASN A 120 -6.59 -8.05 11.24
CA ASN A 120 -6.67 -7.75 9.82
C ASN A 120 -7.81 -8.58 9.19
N LEU A 121 -9.04 -8.08 9.29
CA LEU A 121 -10.25 -8.67 8.70
C LEU A 121 -10.38 -8.35 7.20
N HIS A 122 -9.34 -8.60 6.39
CA HIS A 122 -9.44 -8.41 4.94
C HIS A 122 -8.64 -9.50 4.21
N ALA A 123 -9.24 -10.69 4.11
CA ALA A 123 -8.82 -11.74 3.18
C ALA A 123 -9.62 -11.68 1.85
N GLY A 124 -9.92 -10.47 1.37
CA GLY A 124 -10.74 -10.27 0.17
C GLY A 124 -10.24 -9.09 -0.65
N GLU A 125 -9.78 -9.41 -1.87
CA GLU A 125 -9.54 -8.56 -3.04
C GLU A 125 -9.57 -7.04 -2.78
N ARG A 126 -8.43 -6.46 -2.40
CA ARG A 126 -8.20 -5.03 -2.64
C ARG A 126 -7.75 -4.89 -4.07
N ASP A 127 -8.66 -4.42 -4.93
CA ASP A 127 -8.31 -4.04 -6.28
C ASP A 127 -7.35 -2.84 -6.21
N TRP A 128 -6.08 -3.09 -6.57
CA TRP A 128 -5.02 -2.09 -6.64
C TRP A 128 -4.94 -1.43 -8.02
N THR A 129 -5.87 -1.73 -8.94
CA THR A 129 -6.01 -0.95 -10.17
C THR A 129 -6.60 0.40 -9.78
N GLY A 130 -6.00 1.49 -10.25
CA GLY A 130 -6.32 2.87 -9.87
C GLY A 130 -7.71 3.36 -10.31
N HIS A 131 -8.71 2.49 -10.40
CA HIS A 131 -10.09 2.90 -10.53
C HIS A 131 -10.48 3.67 -9.27
N PRO A 132 -10.96 4.92 -9.37
CA PRO A 132 -11.62 5.55 -8.25
C PRO A 132 -12.88 4.75 -7.99
N ALA A 133 -12.83 3.85 -7.00
CA ALA A 133 -14.03 3.43 -6.31
C ALA A 133 -14.56 4.69 -5.61
N HIS A 134 -15.28 5.52 -6.37
CA HIS A 134 -16.11 6.59 -5.86
C HIS A 134 -17.25 5.91 -5.09
N ARG A 135 -16.93 5.33 -3.93
CA ARG A 135 -17.94 5.13 -2.90
C ARG A 135 -18.32 6.53 -2.49
N SER A 136 -19.44 7.00 -3.03
CA SER A 136 -20.17 8.15 -2.53
C SER A 136 -20.11 8.09 -1.00
N CYS A 137 -19.50 9.10 -0.40
CA CYS A 137 -19.65 9.33 1.03
C CYS A 137 -21.17 9.44 1.27
N PRO A 138 -21.78 8.62 2.13
CA PRO A 138 -23.16 8.86 2.51
C PRO A 138 -23.24 10.26 3.11
N ASP A 139 -24.28 11.00 2.72
CA ASP A 139 -24.62 12.29 3.29
C ASP A 139 -24.61 12.21 4.83
N GLU A 140 -23.94 13.14 5.50
CA GLU A 140 -23.80 13.18 6.96
C GLU A 140 -25.16 13.26 7.68
N SER A 141 -26.23 13.60 6.96
CA SER A 141 -27.60 13.60 7.46
C SER A 141 -28.14 12.20 7.82
N GLU A 142 -27.60 11.13 7.24
CA GLU A 142 -28.00 9.73 7.52
C GLU A 142 -27.20 9.11 8.68
N ALA A 143 -26.06 9.69 9.04
CA ALA A 143 -25.19 9.19 10.12
C ALA A 143 -25.67 9.56 11.54
N HIS A 144 -26.75 10.35 11.66
CA HIS A 144 -27.26 10.82 12.94
C HIS A 144 -28.37 9.96 13.55
N ASP A 145 -28.99 9.04 12.79
CA ASP A 145 -30.11 8.23 13.29
C ASP A 145 -29.67 6.84 13.81
N GLU A 146 -28.54 6.30 13.37
CA GLU A 146 -28.05 4.99 13.86
C GLU A 146 -27.36 5.05 15.23
N ARG A 147 -27.17 6.24 15.84
CA ARG A 147 -26.53 6.39 17.16
C ARG A 147 -27.40 5.96 18.35
N ARG A 148 -28.62 5.46 18.14
CA ARG A 148 -29.51 5.00 19.23
C ARG A 148 -29.81 3.49 19.27
N ALA A 149 -29.38 2.68 18.31
CA ALA A 149 -29.65 1.25 18.35
C ALA A 149 -28.45 0.43 17.87
N GLY A 150 -27.83 -0.32 18.79
CA GLY A 150 -26.84 -1.34 18.43
C GLY A 150 -25.43 -1.02 18.90
N GLY A 151 -25.19 -1.31 20.19
CA GLY A 151 -23.87 -1.20 20.79
C GLY A 151 -22.80 -1.92 19.97
N ARG A 152 -21.66 -1.24 19.79
CA ARG A 152 -20.41 -1.78 19.26
C ARG A 152 -20.12 -3.09 19.99
N GLN A 153 -20.40 -4.23 19.35
CA GLN A 153 -20.17 -5.56 19.90
C GLN A 153 -18.66 -5.73 20.05
N ARG A 154 -18.11 -5.30 21.18
CA ARG A 154 -16.81 -5.77 21.67
C ARG A 154 -16.99 -7.25 21.91
N ARG A 155 -16.71 -8.10 20.90
CA ARG A 155 -16.50 -9.52 21.17
C ARG A 155 -15.27 -9.61 22.07
N ARG A 156 -15.52 -9.70 23.38
CA ARG A 156 -14.61 -10.36 24.30
C ARG A 156 -14.45 -11.78 23.75
N LYS A 157 -13.36 -12.05 23.04
CA LYS A 157 -12.78 -13.38 23.13
C LYS A 157 -12.16 -13.41 24.52
N ASP A 158 -12.68 -14.28 25.37
CA ASP A 158 -12.15 -14.47 26.71
C ASP A 158 -10.64 -14.63 26.61
N ALA A 159 -9.92 -13.74 27.30
CA ALA A 159 -8.49 -13.85 27.46
C ALA A 159 -8.23 -15.23 28.07
N GLY A 160 -7.59 -16.12 27.31
CA GLY A 160 -7.10 -17.37 27.83
C GLY A 160 -6.22 -17.05 29.05
N VAL A 161 -6.69 -17.46 30.23
CA VAL A 161 -5.95 -17.33 31.47
C VAL A 161 -4.77 -18.29 31.37
N LEU A 162 -3.60 -17.80 30.97
CA LEU A 162 -2.34 -18.50 31.18
C LEU A 162 -2.05 -18.43 32.69
N ARG A 163 -2.51 -19.46 33.40
CA ARG A 163 -2.26 -19.66 34.83
C ARG A 163 -0.80 -20.08 34.98
N SER A 164 0.07 -19.19 35.48
CA SER A 164 1.43 -19.55 35.86
C SER A 164 1.38 -20.59 36.98
N GLY A 165 1.79 -21.82 36.70
CA GLY A 165 1.92 -22.88 37.70
C GLY A 165 2.98 -22.51 38.74
N GLY A 166 2.54 -22.15 39.94
CA GLY A 166 3.40 -22.00 41.11
C GLY A 166 3.75 -23.37 41.70
N ARG A 167 5.02 -23.75 41.61
CA ARG A 167 5.64 -24.84 42.36
C ARG A 167 5.72 -24.41 43.83
N GLY A 168 5.04 -25.11 44.73
CA GLY A 168 5.22 -25.02 46.18
C GLY A 168 6.16 -26.12 46.66
N GLY A 169 7.07 -25.75 47.57
CA GLY A 169 8.05 -26.64 48.22
C GLY A 169 7.48 -27.41 49.41
#